data_AF-A0A2H5X260-F1
#
_entry.id   AF-A0A2H5X260-F1
#
_cell.length_a   1.000
_cell.length_b   1.000
_cell.length_c   1.000
_cell.angle_alpha   90.00
_cell.angle_beta   90.00
_cell.angle_gamma   90.00
#
_symmetry.space_group_name_H-M   'P 1'
#
loop_
_entity.id
_entity.type
_entity.pdbx_description
1 polymer ?
#
loop_
_entity_poly.entity_id
_entity_poly.type
_entity_poly.pdbx_seq_one_letter_code
_entity_poly.pdbx_strand_id
1 'polypeptide(L)'
;MNLIVLLDGSRIRSIVNCLTLLLWLGVAIACAQQSSVPVPNAIRSVLDKKEYRGWRLAESPREVQEYFRHQRVSFAPNLLSGDFNGDGKRDYALLIEHRNRLIALAFVNKGRGFTKHTLETPPKGEVPVYLWLYRKGERDTDYETGKEFTYRTDAVGVMYYEKAGVSYVCERGRFRRVITSD
;
A
#
# COMPACT_ATOMS: atom_id res chain seq x y z
N MET A 1 25.93 -79.31 -45.32
CA MET A 1 26.29 -78.17 -46.19
C MET A 1 25.21 -77.11 -46.01
N ASN A 2 25.61 -75.94 -45.50
CA ASN A 2 25.08 -74.57 -45.70
C ASN A 2 23.59 -74.44 -46.08
N LEU A 3 22.77 -73.60 -45.45
CA LEU A 3 22.98 -72.17 -45.20
C LEU A 3 21.72 -71.59 -44.49
N ILE A 4 21.93 -70.51 -43.73
CA ILE A 4 20.93 -69.52 -43.23
C ILE A 4 20.04 -69.96 -42.04
N VAL A 5 20.51 -69.64 -40.84
CA VAL A 5 19.67 -69.24 -39.69
C VAL A 5 19.75 -67.72 -39.61
N LEU A 6 18.62 -67.03 -39.55
CA LEU A 6 18.41 -65.89 -38.65
C LEU A 6 16.90 -65.64 -38.54
N LEU A 7 16.44 -65.74 -37.29
CA LEU A 7 15.06 -65.80 -36.86
C LEU A 7 14.32 -64.48 -37.10
N ASP A 8 13.11 -64.64 -37.62
CA ASP A 8 12.01 -63.69 -37.59
C ASP A 8 11.55 -63.47 -36.13
N GLY A 9 11.24 -62.22 -35.78
CA GLY A 9 11.06 -61.79 -34.40
C GLY A 9 10.63 -60.33 -34.33
N SER A 10 9.48 -60.03 -34.92
CA SER A 10 8.53 -59.01 -34.45
C SER A 10 9.12 -57.73 -33.83
N ARG A 11 9.27 -56.70 -34.68
CA ARG A 11 9.00 -55.27 -34.40
C ARG A 11 9.37 -54.78 -33.00
N ILE A 12 10.65 -54.54 -32.78
CA ILE A 12 11.17 -53.77 -31.65
C ILE A 12 11.70 -52.44 -32.21
N ARG A 13 11.22 -51.31 -31.65
CA ARG A 13 11.62 -49.89 -31.83
C ARG A 13 10.68 -49.03 -32.69
N SER A 14 9.71 -48.40 -32.04
CA SER A 14 9.40 -46.98 -32.25
C SER A 14 8.51 -46.48 -31.11
N ILE A 15 9.17 -46.00 -30.05
CA ILE A 15 8.84 -44.80 -29.27
C ILE A 15 7.33 -44.51 -29.16
N VAL A 16 6.63 -45.36 -28.42
CA VAL A 16 5.40 -44.98 -27.73
C VAL A 16 5.63 -45.37 -26.28
N ASN A 17 6.17 -44.45 -25.49
CA ASN A 17 6.07 -44.51 -24.05
C ASN A 17 6.13 -43.09 -23.47
N CYS A 18 4.98 -42.71 -22.92
CA CYS A 18 4.79 -41.67 -21.91
C CYS A 18 5.19 -40.24 -22.28
N LEU A 19 4.39 -39.67 -23.18
CA LEU A 19 3.79 -38.33 -22.99
C LEU A 19 3.08 -38.21 -21.62
N THR A 20 3.80 -38.27 -20.50
CA THR A 20 3.29 -37.93 -19.16
C THR A 20 4.45 -37.75 -18.17
N LEU A 21 5.38 -36.82 -18.44
CA LEU A 21 6.39 -36.47 -17.44
C LEU A 21 6.92 -35.03 -17.57
N LEU A 22 6.05 -34.05 -17.85
CA LEU A 22 6.35 -32.62 -17.76
C LEU A 22 5.12 -31.84 -17.27
N LEU A 23 4.48 -32.34 -16.21
CA LEU A 23 3.26 -31.73 -15.67
C LEU A 23 3.35 -31.55 -14.16
N TRP A 24 4.50 -31.10 -13.65
CA TRP A 24 4.68 -30.66 -12.26
C TRP A 24 5.63 -29.46 -12.14
N LEU A 25 5.62 -28.57 -13.13
CA LEU A 25 5.97 -27.17 -12.87
C LEU A 25 4.67 -26.48 -12.48
N GLY A 26 4.27 -26.71 -11.22
CA GLY A 26 3.28 -25.89 -10.55
C GLY A 26 3.85 -24.49 -10.46
N VAL A 27 3.66 -23.70 -11.52
CA VAL A 27 3.80 -22.25 -11.43
C VAL A 27 2.66 -21.81 -10.52
N ALA A 28 2.94 -21.79 -9.22
CA ALA A 28 2.20 -20.96 -8.30
C ALA A 28 2.47 -19.52 -8.76
N ILE A 29 1.64 -19.04 -9.67
CA ILE A 29 1.45 -17.60 -9.83
C ILE A 29 0.85 -17.18 -8.51
N ALA A 30 1.70 -16.83 -7.55
CA ALA A 30 1.30 -15.99 -6.45
C ALA A 30 0.87 -14.68 -7.10
N CYS A 31 -0.41 -14.59 -7.48
CA CYS A 31 -1.05 -13.30 -7.64
C CYS A 31 -0.77 -12.59 -6.33
N ALA A 32 0.12 -11.59 -6.35
CA ALA A 32 0.27 -10.66 -5.25
C ALA A 32 -1.11 -10.03 -5.07
N GLN A 33 -1.91 -10.59 -4.16
CA GLN A 33 -3.15 -9.97 -3.75
C GLN A 33 -2.74 -8.64 -3.15
N GLN A 34 -3.01 -7.58 -3.90
CA GLN A 34 -2.82 -6.22 -3.42
C GLN A 34 -3.76 -6.06 -2.24
N SER A 35 -3.23 -6.24 -1.04
CA SER A 35 -3.98 -6.26 0.20
C SER A 35 -4.38 -4.83 0.54
N SER A 36 -5.44 -4.35 -0.14
CA SER A 36 -6.14 -3.16 0.28
C SER A 36 -6.76 -3.46 1.64
N VAL A 37 -6.16 -2.92 2.70
CA VAL A 37 -6.78 -2.96 4.03
C VAL A 37 -8.12 -2.26 3.90
N PRO A 38 -9.27 -2.89 4.17
CA PRO A 38 -10.55 -2.18 4.08
C PRO A 38 -10.64 -1.14 5.18
N VAL A 39 -11.36 -0.04 4.94
CA VAL A 39 -11.64 0.94 6.01
C VAL A 39 -12.40 0.23 7.15
N PRO A 40 -11.87 0.22 8.39
CA PRO A 40 -12.53 -0.41 9.53
C PRO A 40 -13.93 0.14 9.78
N ASN A 41 -14.88 -0.72 10.17
CA ASN A 41 -16.27 -0.32 10.45
C ASN A 41 -16.34 0.79 11.52
N ALA A 42 -15.52 0.73 12.56
CA ALA A 42 -15.48 1.77 13.58
C ALA A 42 -15.08 3.15 13.02
N ILE A 43 -14.18 3.20 12.03
CA ILE A 43 -13.80 4.43 11.33
C ILE A 43 -14.92 4.87 10.39
N ARG A 44 -15.54 3.94 9.65
CA ARG A 44 -16.73 4.25 8.81
C ARG A 44 -17.83 4.88 9.65
N SER A 45 -18.17 4.31 10.81
CA SER A 45 -19.18 4.87 11.73
C SER A 45 -18.83 6.26 12.26
N VAL A 46 -17.55 6.64 12.34
CA VAL A 46 -17.14 8.01 12.66
C VAL A 46 -17.40 8.94 11.48
N LEU A 47 -17.06 8.51 10.25
CA LEU A 47 -17.21 9.30 9.03
C LEU A 47 -18.67 9.39 8.53
N ASP A 48 -19.51 8.40 8.82
CA ASP A 48 -20.93 8.42 8.42
C ASP A 48 -21.77 9.43 9.24
N LYS A 49 -21.17 10.03 10.27
CA LYS A 49 -21.78 11.14 11.04
C LYS A 49 -21.94 12.38 10.16
N LYS A 50 -22.79 13.31 10.62
CA LYS A 50 -23.17 14.54 9.90
C LYS A 50 -21.98 15.35 9.35
N GLU A 51 -20.83 15.31 10.01
CA GLU A 51 -19.60 16.03 9.61
C GLU A 51 -19.07 15.60 8.22
N TYR A 52 -19.11 14.29 7.90
CA TYR A 52 -18.56 13.73 6.66
C TYR A 52 -19.59 12.92 5.86
N ARG A 53 -20.89 13.14 6.06
CA ARG A 53 -21.94 12.40 5.36
C ARG A 53 -21.74 12.46 3.84
N GLY A 54 -21.66 11.30 3.21
CA GLY A 54 -21.39 11.17 1.76
C GLY A 54 -19.91 11.22 1.40
N TRP A 55 -19.01 10.99 2.36
CA TRP A 55 -17.59 10.78 2.10
C TRP A 55 -17.37 9.54 1.23
N ARG A 56 -16.25 9.54 0.51
CA ARG A 56 -15.67 8.37 -0.15
C ARG A 56 -14.17 8.38 0.03
N LEU A 57 -13.51 7.22 -0.06
CA LEU A 57 -12.06 7.22 -0.24
C LEU A 57 -11.74 7.99 -1.52
N ALA A 58 -10.72 8.84 -1.48
CA ALA A 58 -10.29 9.56 -2.66
C ALA A 58 -9.81 8.57 -3.72
N GLU A 59 -10.26 8.74 -4.95
CA GLU A 59 -9.74 7.97 -6.07
C GLU A 59 -8.31 8.43 -6.36
N SER A 60 -7.43 7.49 -6.67
CA SER A 60 -6.06 7.80 -7.07
C SER A 60 -5.97 7.82 -8.59
N PRO A 61 -5.51 8.92 -9.21
CA PRO A 61 -5.28 8.98 -10.64
C PRO A 61 -4.33 7.89 -11.13
N ARG A 62 -4.40 7.58 -12.43
CA ARG A 62 -3.67 6.46 -13.03
C ARG A 62 -2.16 6.59 -12.83
N GLU A 63 -1.62 7.80 -12.93
CA GLU A 63 -0.21 8.10 -12.72
C GLU A 63 0.26 7.72 -11.31
N VAL A 64 -0.54 7.98 -10.28
CA VAL A 64 -0.23 7.57 -8.89
C VAL A 64 -0.30 6.05 -8.75
N GLN A 65 -1.30 5.41 -9.35
CA GLN A 65 -1.40 3.94 -9.32
C GLN A 65 -0.21 3.26 -10.00
N GLU A 66 0.23 3.80 -11.14
CA GLU A 66 1.41 3.34 -11.87
C GLU A 66 2.67 3.57 -11.05
N TYR A 67 2.85 4.76 -10.47
CA TYR A 67 3.96 5.05 -9.56
C TYR A 67 4.04 4.02 -8.42
N PHE A 68 2.93 3.75 -7.72
CA PHE A 68 2.89 2.76 -6.63
C PHE A 68 3.26 1.35 -7.10
N ARG A 69 2.79 0.96 -8.30
CA ARG A 69 3.14 -0.33 -8.91
C ARG A 69 4.63 -0.42 -9.23
N HIS A 70 5.20 0.63 -9.81
CA HIS A 70 6.62 0.71 -10.14
C HIS A 70 7.50 0.66 -8.89
N GLN A 71 7.12 1.37 -7.84
CA GLN A 71 7.80 1.37 -6.54
C GLN A 71 7.57 0.08 -5.74
N ARG A 72 6.72 -0.84 -6.23
CA ARG A 72 6.32 -2.09 -5.55
C ARG A 72 5.80 -1.84 -4.13
N VAL A 73 5.07 -0.75 -3.96
CA VAL A 73 4.48 -0.34 -2.67
C VAL A 73 3.31 -1.26 -2.33
N SER A 74 3.30 -1.75 -1.09
CA SER A 74 2.30 -2.72 -0.61
C SER A 74 1.05 -2.11 0.01
N PHE A 75 1.06 -0.81 0.30
CA PHE A 75 -0.09 -0.08 0.83
C PHE A 75 -0.80 0.72 -0.26
N ALA A 76 -2.06 1.09 0.01
CA ALA A 76 -2.85 1.87 -0.92
C ALA A 76 -2.52 3.37 -0.82
N PRO A 77 -2.57 4.13 -1.93
CA PRO A 77 -2.31 5.57 -1.97
C PRO A 77 -3.32 6.43 -1.17
N ASN A 78 -4.43 5.87 -0.72
CA ASN A 78 -5.50 6.60 -0.03
C ASN A 78 -5.87 5.99 1.33
N LEU A 79 -5.20 4.91 1.74
CA LEU A 79 -5.48 4.20 2.98
C LEU A 79 -4.23 3.52 3.51
N LEU A 80 -3.75 4.02 4.65
CA LEU A 80 -2.59 3.50 5.36
C LEU A 80 -3.00 2.84 6.67
N SER A 81 -2.17 1.90 7.10
CA SER A 81 -2.21 1.27 8.40
C SER A 81 -0.79 1.25 8.98
N GLY A 82 -0.62 1.77 10.19
CA GLY A 82 0.69 1.87 10.87
C GLY A 82 0.54 1.97 12.39
N ASP A 83 1.64 2.18 13.10
CA ASP A 83 1.65 2.51 14.54
C ASP A 83 2.14 3.96 14.69
N PHE A 84 1.20 4.92 14.58
CA PHE A 84 1.56 6.32 14.49
C PHE A 84 1.93 6.89 15.85
N ASN A 85 1.24 6.49 16.92
CA ASN A 85 1.53 6.94 18.28
C ASN A 85 2.55 6.07 19.04
N GLY A 86 3.02 4.97 18.47
CA GLY A 86 4.07 4.11 19.03
C GLY A 86 3.59 3.21 20.16
N ASP A 87 2.28 2.92 20.26
CA ASP A 87 1.72 2.10 21.32
C ASP A 87 1.54 0.62 20.93
N GLY A 88 2.01 0.25 19.73
CA GLY A 88 1.94 -1.09 19.18
C GLY A 88 0.57 -1.48 18.63
N LYS A 89 -0.44 -0.60 18.72
CA LYS A 89 -1.75 -0.84 18.11
C LYS A 89 -1.78 -0.30 16.70
N ARG A 90 -2.69 -0.87 15.92
CA ARG A 90 -2.91 -0.48 14.54
C ARG A 90 -3.75 0.79 14.47
N ASP A 91 -3.13 1.85 13.96
CA ASP A 91 -3.71 3.12 13.56
C ASP A 91 -4.00 3.13 12.05
N TYR A 92 -4.76 4.13 11.60
CA TYR A 92 -5.14 4.27 10.20
C TYR A 92 -5.04 5.71 9.71
N ALA A 93 -4.67 5.92 8.46
CA ALA A 93 -4.79 7.21 7.79
C ALA A 93 -5.58 7.05 6.49
N LEU A 94 -6.47 8.00 6.22
CA LEU A 94 -7.35 8.00 5.06
C LEU A 94 -7.21 9.31 4.31
N LEU A 95 -7.16 9.24 2.98
CA LEU A 95 -7.44 10.36 2.11
C LEU A 95 -8.88 10.18 1.61
N ILE A 96 -9.76 11.08 2.03
CA ILE A 96 -11.17 11.04 1.64
C ILE A 96 -11.52 12.22 0.73
N GLU A 97 -12.53 12.04 -0.08
CA GLU A 97 -13.24 13.13 -0.75
C GLU A 97 -14.57 13.37 -0.03
N HIS A 98 -14.83 14.62 0.33
CA HIS A 98 -16.10 15.05 0.90
C HIS A 98 -16.42 16.47 0.41
N ARG A 99 -17.61 16.65 -0.19
CA ARG A 99 -18.06 17.93 -0.78
C ARG A 99 -17.03 18.53 -1.75
N ASN A 100 -16.51 17.70 -2.66
CA ASN A 100 -15.54 18.10 -3.69
C ASN A 100 -14.23 18.68 -3.12
N ARG A 101 -13.82 18.20 -1.93
CA ARG A 101 -12.56 18.52 -1.27
C ARG A 101 -11.88 17.25 -0.79
N LEU A 102 -10.56 17.20 -0.96
CA LEU A 102 -9.74 16.17 -0.35
C LEU A 102 -9.49 16.51 1.11
N ILE A 103 -9.47 15.51 1.97
CA ILE A 103 -9.18 15.65 3.40
C ILE A 103 -8.31 14.46 3.82
N ALA A 104 -7.13 14.75 4.35
CA ALA A 104 -6.25 13.76 4.96
C ALA A 104 -6.56 13.65 6.45
N LEU A 105 -6.91 12.44 6.89
CA LEU A 105 -7.31 12.15 8.26
C LEU A 105 -6.41 11.04 8.84
N ALA A 106 -6.07 11.14 10.12
CA ALA A 106 -5.51 10.06 10.91
C ALA A 106 -6.48 9.61 12.00
N PHE A 107 -6.46 8.32 12.30
CA PHE A 107 -7.29 7.66 13.31
C PHE A 107 -6.37 6.87 14.22
N VAL A 108 -6.12 7.42 15.42
CA VAL A 108 -5.26 6.79 16.43
C VAL A 108 -6.10 5.89 17.32
N ASN A 109 -5.72 4.63 17.41
CA ASN A 109 -6.41 3.59 18.16
C ASN A 109 -6.26 3.82 19.67
N LYS A 110 -7.38 3.79 20.40
CA LYS A 110 -7.42 3.92 21.87
C LYS A 110 -7.88 2.63 22.56
N GLY A 111 -7.88 1.50 21.84
CA GLY A 111 -8.35 0.19 22.30
C GLY A 111 -9.86 0.01 22.23
N ARG A 112 -10.65 1.03 22.60
CA ARG A 112 -12.14 1.01 22.52
C ARG A 112 -12.72 1.75 21.31
N GLY A 113 -11.87 2.35 20.49
CA GLY A 113 -12.26 3.18 19.37
C GLY A 113 -11.08 3.99 18.83
N PHE A 114 -11.36 4.99 18.01
CA PHE A 114 -10.34 5.83 17.36
C PHE A 114 -10.50 7.30 17.75
N THR A 115 -9.39 7.98 17.97
CA THR A 115 -9.33 9.45 17.99
C THR A 115 -9.05 9.93 16.58
N LYS A 116 -9.96 10.75 16.02
CA LYS A 116 -9.80 11.38 14.70
C LYS A 116 -8.91 12.61 14.82
N HIS A 117 -7.94 12.72 13.93
CA HIS A 117 -7.14 13.91 13.69
C HIS A 117 -7.30 14.31 12.22
N THR A 118 -7.55 15.59 11.97
CA THR A 118 -7.40 16.14 10.62
C THR A 118 -5.94 16.53 10.44
N LEU A 119 -5.26 15.92 9.47
CA LEU A 119 -3.87 16.23 9.16
C LEU A 119 -3.82 17.50 8.30
N GLU A 120 -4.54 17.48 7.18
CA GLU A 120 -4.76 18.65 6.34
C GLU A 120 -5.99 18.50 5.45
N THR A 121 -6.38 19.62 4.85
CA THR A 121 -7.27 19.68 3.70
C THR A 121 -6.42 20.18 2.54
N PRO A 122 -5.86 19.29 1.71
CA PRO A 122 -5.06 19.70 0.57
C PRO A 122 -5.81 20.72 -0.28
N PRO A 123 -5.16 21.78 -0.77
CA PRO A 123 -5.80 22.72 -1.66
C PRO A 123 -6.35 21.95 -2.86
N LYS A 124 -7.55 22.32 -3.32
CA LYS A 124 -8.06 21.82 -4.58
C LYS A 124 -7.10 22.34 -5.66
N GLY A 125 -6.34 21.43 -6.27
CA GLY A 125 -5.20 21.79 -7.09
C GLY A 125 -5.04 20.90 -8.31
N GLU A 126 -4.03 21.23 -9.09
CA GLU A 126 -3.75 20.64 -10.41
C GLU A 126 -3.02 19.29 -10.34
N VAL A 127 -2.43 18.94 -9.19
CA VAL A 127 -1.64 17.71 -9.05
C VAL A 127 -2.34 16.67 -8.18
N PRO A 128 -2.18 15.37 -8.49
CA PRO A 128 -2.65 14.28 -7.66
C PRO A 128 -2.09 14.34 -6.24
N VAL A 129 -2.93 14.08 -5.24
CA VAL A 129 -2.54 13.94 -3.84
C VAL A 129 -2.69 12.49 -3.42
N TYR A 130 -1.72 11.97 -2.67
CA TYR A 130 -1.75 10.61 -2.13
C TYR A 130 -1.09 10.54 -0.75
N LEU A 131 -1.28 9.41 -0.07
CA LEU A 131 -0.68 9.12 1.22
C LEU A 131 0.55 8.22 1.05
N TRP A 132 1.57 8.47 1.87
CA TRP A 132 2.76 7.64 1.98
C TRP A 132 2.97 7.18 3.42
N LEU A 133 3.40 5.94 3.61
CA LEU A 133 3.73 5.41 4.94
C LEU A 133 5.23 5.42 5.14
N TYR A 134 5.71 6.28 6.02
CA TYR A 134 7.09 6.26 6.51
C TYR A 134 7.18 5.35 7.72
N ARG A 135 8.12 4.40 7.72
CA ARG A 135 8.29 3.48 8.85
C ARG A 135 9.14 4.10 9.95
N LYS A 136 8.84 3.68 11.18
CA LYS A 136 9.75 3.89 12.31
C LYS A 136 11.18 3.48 11.94
N GLY A 137 12.14 4.35 12.20
CA GLY A 137 13.56 4.15 11.92
C GLY A 137 14.01 4.64 10.54
N GLU A 138 13.09 4.98 9.63
CA GLU A 138 13.46 5.67 8.39
C GLU A 138 14.02 7.06 8.69
N ARG A 139 14.98 7.50 7.87
CA ARG A 139 15.59 8.82 7.93
C ARG A 139 14.98 9.71 6.86
N ASP A 140 14.87 11.00 7.17
CA ASP A 140 14.34 12.00 6.26
C ASP A 140 14.93 13.37 6.61
N THR A 141 14.68 14.37 5.77
CA THR A 141 15.14 15.75 5.95
C THR A 141 13.94 16.64 6.20
N ASP A 142 14.01 17.44 7.26
CA ASP A 142 13.11 18.58 7.43
C ASP A 142 13.61 19.73 6.57
N TYR A 143 12.99 19.94 5.42
CA TYR A 143 13.38 20.99 4.46
C TYR A 143 13.11 22.40 4.98
N GLU A 144 12.30 22.57 6.03
CA GLU A 144 12.10 23.88 6.67
C GLU A 144 13.33 24.26 7.52
N THR A 145 13.95 23.29 8.19
CA THR A 145 15.09 23.53 9.09
C THR A 145 16.44 23.09 8.53
N GLY A 146 16.45 22.35 7.42
CA GLY A 146 17.64 21.74 6.80
C GLY A 146 18.24 20.58 7.62
N LYS A 147 17.51 20.04 8.60
CA LYS A 147 18.02 19.03 9.52
C LYS A 147 17.52 17.64 9.15
N GLU A 148 18.42 16.67 9.15
CA GLU A 148 18.05 15.26 9.14
C GLU A 148 17.36 14.87 10.45
N PHE A 149 16.39 13.96 10.33
CA PHE A 149 15.76 13.33 11.49
C PHE A 149 15.45 11.86 11.19
N THR A 150 15.02 11.14 12.23
CA THR A 150 14.59 9.74 12.13
C THR A 150 13.19 9.61 12.70
N TYR A 151 12.30 8.96 11.97
CA TYR A 151 10.94 8.70 12.42
C TYR A 151 10.94 7.80 13.66
N ARG A 152 10.44 8.31 14.80
CA ARG A 152 10.41 7.57 16.07
C ARG A 152 9.26 6.55 16.16
N THR A 153 8.24 6.77 15.34
CA THR A 153 7.04 5.96 15.13
C THR A 153 6.74 5.93 13.63
N ASP A 154 5.77 5.13 13.17
CA ASP A 154 5.33 5.28 11.78
C ASP A 154 4.74 6.68 11.58
N ALA A 155 4.88 7.24 10.38
CA ALA A 155 4.38 8.58 10.05
C ALA A 155 3.58 8.58 8.75
N VAL A 156 2.69 9.57 8.63
CA VAL A 156 1.82 9.74 7.47
C VAL A 156 2.39 10.84 6.58
N GLY A 157 2.84 10.49 5.40
CA GLY A 157 3.08 11.45 4.32
C GLY A 157 1.80 11.83 3.63
N VAL A 158 1.60 13.13 3.39
CA VAL A 158 0.66 13.65 2.39
C VAL A 158 1.50 14.23 1.27
N MET A 159 1.43 13.58 0.11
CA MET A 159 2.31 13.81 -1.02
C MET A 159 1.55 14.46 -2.16
N TYR A 160 2.16 15.49 -2.75
CA TYR A 160 1.71 16.18 -3.93
C TYR A 160 2.58 15.67 -5.08
N TYR A 161 1.98 14.85 -5.96
CA TYR A 161 2.72 14.11 -6.99
C TYR A 161 3.65 15.03 -7.79
N GLU A 162 4.94 14.68 -7.82
CA GLU A 162 6.04 15.42 -8.48
C GLU A 162 6.17 16.90 -8.08
N LYS A 163 5.68 17.28 -6.89
CA LYS A 163 5.71 18.70 -6.44
C LYS A 163 6.22 18.93 -5.04
N ALA A 164 5.76 18.15 -4.06
CA ALA A 164 6.10 18.39 -2.65
C ALA A 164 5.66 17.21 -1.78
N GLY A 165 6.20 17.15 -0.56
CA GLY A 165 5.81 16.17 0.45
C GLY A 165 5.76 16.76 1.84
N VAL A 166 4.78 16.33 2.62
CA VAL A 166 4.63 16.72 4.02
C VAL A 166 4.44 15.47 4.86
N SER A 167 5.28 15.29 5.87
CA SER A 167 5.13 14.24 6.86
C SER A 167 4.42 14.74 8.11
N TYR A 168 3.46 13.96 8.60
CA TYR A 168 2.76 14.15 9.86
C TYR A 168 3.25 13.12 10.87
N VAL A 169 4.04 13.59 11.84
CA VAL A 169 4.66 12.77 12.89
C VAL A 169 3.88 12.92 14.18
N CYS A 170 3.39 11.82 14.77
CA CYS A 170 2.65 11.89 16.01
C CYS A 170 3.61 12.01 17.21
N GLU A 171 3.49 13.11 17.95
CA GLU A 171 4.27 13.42 19.14
C GLU A 171 3.31 13.77 20.28
N ARG A 172 3.38 13.01 21.37
CA ARG A 172 2.53 13.22 22.56
C ARG A 172 1.03 13.30 22.21
N GLY A 173 0.59 12.50 21.24
CA GLY A 173 -0.80 12.43 20.80
C GLY A 173 -1.26 13.55 19.85
N ARG A 174 -0.34 14.37 19.32
CA ARG A 174 -0.62 15.38 18.30
C ARG A 174 0.25 15.15 17.08
N PHE A 175 -0.26 15.42 15.89
CA PHE A 175 0.52 15.34 14.67
C PHE A 175 1.25 16.66 14.43
N ARG A 176 2.58 16.61 14.40
CA ARG A 176 3.45 17.69 13.98
C ARG A 176 3.71 17.56 12.48
N ARG A 177 3.57 18.66 11.76
CA ARG A 177 3.83 18.77 10.33
C ARG A 177 5.33 18.99 10.08
N VAL A 178 5.90 18.34 9.07
CA VAL A 178 7.29 18.47 8.62
C VAL A 178 7.33 18.50 7.10
N ILE A 179 8.04 19.44 6.49
CA ILE A 179 8.22 19.48 5.03
C ILE A 179 9.32 18.49 4.67
N THR A 180 9.00 17.46 3.89
CA THR A 180 9.89 16.32 3.61
C THR A 180 10.14 16.09 2.12
N SER A 181 9.57 16.92 1.25
CA SER A 181 10.00 17.04 -0.14
C SER A 181 9.73 18.46 -0.64
N ASP A 182 10.68 18.98 -1.41
CA ASP A 182 10.61 20.22 -2.17
C ASP A 182 10.14 20.01 -3.62
#